data_AF-A0A5B9T435-F1
#
_entry.id   AF-A0A5B9T435-F1
#
_cell.length_a   1.000
_cell.length_b   1.000
_cell.length_c   1.000
_cell.angle_alpha   90.00
_cell.angle_beta   90.00
_cell.angle_gamma   90.00
#
_symmetry.space_group_name_H-M   'P 1'
#
loop_
_entity.id
_entity.type
_entity.pdbx_description
1 polymer ?
#
loop_
_entity_poly.entity_id
_entity_poly.type
_entity_poly.pdbx_seq_one_letter_code
_entity_poly.pdbx_strand_id
1 'polypeptide(L)'
;MIANHNVLFVTLDCCRYDTYQRANTPNIDRLGRMRKAGTMGTYTLPAHTSFFMGYLPFVFQAPFEPFYSPDVRQLWRLTSGRKKDPATIGISIEQPTVLRDYSARGFKVAGFGGVRWFRHTALSGLFDEFHLFSENDFNSVFDGRHRHEFPLSRIDDVISAVEGERFFLFINSAETHVPYDFGDGVLPSAGRRVIEKYRDLWGFKGSQLSRFDFDQTELSFLHGAQVAALEAVDVKLGELLSKLPRPLLVVITGDHGECFGEDMAWGHGFPHAKVTEVPLLITTLES
;
A
#
# COMPACT_ATOMS: atom_id res chain seq x y z
N MET A 1 21.91 14.13 -2.02
CA MET A 1 21.42 13.25 -3.12
C MET A 1 20.30 12.39 -2.58
N ILE A 2 19.20 12.22 -3.31
CA ILE A 2 18.04 11.41 -2.90
C ILE A 2 18.41 9.95 -2.56
N ALA A 3 19.45 9.41 -3.22
CA ALA A 3 20.00 8.08 -2.95
C ALA A 3 20.62 7.90 -1.55
N ASN A 4 20.88 8.99 -0.82
CA ASN A 4 21.44 8.95 0.54
C ASN A 4 20.38 9.13 1.62
N HIS A 5 19.15 9.48 1.26
CA HIS A 5 18.06 9.65 2.23
C HIS A 5 17.68 8.30 2.82
N ASN A 6 17.27 8.30 4.08
CA ASN A 6 16.49 7.19 4.60
C ASN A 6 15.21 7.04 3.77
N VAL A 7 14.63 5.85 3.71
CA VAL A 7 13.42 5.61 2.93
C VAL A 7 12.31 5.10 3.84
N LEU A 8 11.14 5.74 3.74
CA LEU A 8 9.87 5.18 4.21
C LEU A 8 9.03 4.84 2.97
N PHE A 9 8.73 3.57 2.78
CA PHE A 9 7.85 3.08 1.72
C PHE A 9 6.62 2.41 2.33
N VAL A 10 5.47 3.07 2.24
CA VAL A 10 4.18 2.58 2.73
C VAL A 10 3.30 2.15 1.58
N THR A 11 2.73 0.96 1.70
CA THR A 11 1.64 0.48 0.84
C THR A 11 0.35 0.42 1.64
N LEU A 12 -0.72 0.98 1.07
CA LEU A 12 -2.08 0.95 1.58
C LEU A 12 -2.81 -0.20 0.89
N ASP A 13 -2.93 -1.34 1.58
CA ASP A 13 -3.43 -2.57 0.98
C ASP A 13 -4.88 -2.39 0.51
N CYS A 14 -5.14 -2.64 -0.78
CA CYS A 14 -6.45 -2.52 -1.40
C CYS A 14 -7.03 -1.08 -1.47
N CYS A 15 -6.26 -0.04 -1.14
CA CYS A 15 -6.75 1.33 -1.11
C CYS A 15 -6.99 1.90 -2.52
N ARG A 16 -8.25 2.18 -2.84
CA ARG A 16 -8.64 2.85 -4.10
C ARG A 16 -8.26 4.33 -4.09
N TYR A 17 -8.01 4.89 -5.28
CA TYR A 17 -7.78 6.34 -5.40
C TYR A 17 -9.00 7.17 -4.96
N ASP A 18 -10.22 6.74 -5.32
CA ASP A 18 -11.44 7.48 -4.97
C ASP A 18 -11.83 7.36 -3.49
N THR A 19 -11.32 6.35 -2.77
CA THR A 19 -11.34 6.33 -1.30
C THR A 19 -10.47 7.44 -0.73
N TYR A 20 -9.23 7.58 -1.21
CA TYR A 20 -8.36 8.68 -0.79
C TYR A 20 -9.01 10.04 -1.08
N GLN A 21 -9.66 10.23 -2.23
CA GLN A 21 -10.34 11.49 -2.54
C GLN A 21 -11.48 11.85 -1.57
N ARG A 22 -12.06 10.85 -0.88
CA ARG A 22 -13.18 11.03 0.05
C ARG A 22 -12.74 11.13 1.51
N ALA A 23 -11.60 10.53 1.85
CA ALA A 23 -11.08 10.50 3.20
C ALA A 23 -10.50 11.85 3.62
N ASN A 24 -10.64 12.17 4.90
CA ASN A 24 -9.93 13.29 5.52
C ASN A 24 -8.53 12.84 5.98
N THR A 25 -7.51 13.10 5.18
CA THR A 25 -6.12 12.62 5.41
C THR A 25 -5.12 13.75 5.65
N PRO A 26 -5.30 14.59 6.69
CA PRO A 26 -4.49 15.80 6.84
C PRO A 26 -3.01 15.52 7.09
N ASN A 27 -2.59 14.37 7.62
CA ASN A 27 -1.17 14.08 7.82
C ASN A 27 -0.47 13.76 6.49
N ILE A 28 -1.12 12.95 5.64
CA ILE A 28 -0.65 12.64 4.29
C ILE A 28 -0.67 13.89 3.41
N ASP A 29 -1.75 14.68 3.46
CA ASP A 29 -1.93 15.86 2.60
C ASP A 29 -0.87 16.95 2.82
N ARG A 30 -0.36 17.05 4.06
CA ARG A 30 0.75 17.97 4.40
C ARG A 30 2.06 17.62 3.69
N LEU A 31 2.24 16.37 3.28
CA LEU A 31 3.45 15.90 2.59
C LEU A 31 3.48 16.30 1.11
N GLY A 32 2.31 16.59 0.54
CA GLY A 32 2.15 16.98 -0.85
C GLY A 32 0.86 16.44 -1.46
N ARG A 33 0.71 16.68 -2.76
CA ARG A 33 -0.48 16.27 -3.50
C ARG A 33 -0.41 14.79 -3.91
N MET A 34 -1.31 13.97 -3.37
CA MET A 34 -1.52 12.60 -3.85
C MET A 34 -2.02 12.58 -5.30
N ARG A 35 -1.52 11.62 -6.08
CA ARG A 35 -1.81 11.48 -7.50
C ARG A 35 -2.57 10.20 -7.78
N LYS A 36 -3.44 10.27 -8.80
CA LYS A 36 -4.06 9.09 -9.41
C LYS A 36 -3.03 8.36 -10.24
N ALA A 37 -2.71 7.12 -9.86
CA ALA A 37 -1.72 6.30 -10.54
C ALA A 37 -2.30 4.94 -10.93
N GLY A 38 -1.67 4.30 -11.92
CA GLY A 38 -1.98 2.92 -12.33
C GLY A 38 -0.96 1.96 -11.73
N THR A 39 -1.41 0.99 -10.94
CA THR A 39 -0.55 -0.11 -10.44
C THR A 39 -0.33 -1.19 -11.50
N MET A 40 0.76 -1.96 -11.35
CA MET A 40 1.14 -3.05 -12.25
C MET A 40 0.61 -4.42 -11.81
N GLY A 41 -0.03 -4.50 -10.65
CA GLY A 41 -0.61 -5.74 -10.10
C GLY A 41 -2.04 -5.54 -9.62
N THR A 42 -2.85 -6.61 -9.69
CA THR A 42 -4.28 -6.58 -9.32
C THR A 42 -4.57 -7.21 -7.96
N TYR A 43 -3.52 -7.65 -7.26
CA TYR A 43 -3.55 -8.12 -5.88
C TYR A 43 -2.14 -7.98 -5.27
N THR A 44 -2.00 -8.16 -3.96
CA THR A 44 -0.78 -7.88 -3.19
C THR A 44 0.50 -8.46 -3.80
N LEU A 45 0.55 -9.76 -4.10
CA LEU A 45 1.78 -10.43 -4.56
C LEU A 45 2.38 -9.82 -5.85
N PRO A 46 1.65 -9.73 -6.98
CA PRO A 46 2.21 -9.15 -8.21
C PRO A 46 2.50 -7.65 -8.07
N ALA A 47 1.69 -6.90 -7.32
CA ALA A 47 1.92 -5.47 -7.10
C ALA A 47 3.25 -5.25 -6.38
N HIS A 48 3.47 -5.91 -5.25
CA HIS A 48 4.70 -5.76 -4.47
C HIS A 48 5.92 -6.33 -5.18
N THR A 49 5.78 -7.43 -5.94
CA THR A 49 6.86 -7.95 -6.80
C THR A 49 7.31 -6.88 -7.80
N SER A 50 6.36 -6.16 -8.41
CA SER A 50 6.66 -5.02 -9.30
C SER A 50 7.38 -3.89 -8.57
N PHE A 51 6.87 -3.50 -7.39
CA PHE A 51 7.40 -2.38 -6.62
C PHE A 51 8.84 -2.62 -6.18
N PHE A 52 9.14 -3.82 -5.68
CA PHE A 52 10.49 -4.19 -5.24
C PHE A 52 11.49 -4.34 -6.40
N MET A 53 11.01 -4.36 -7.65
CA MET A 53 11.82 -4.25 -8.87
C MET A 53 11.94 -2.81 -9.39
N GLY A 54 11.45 -1.81 -8.64
CA GLY A 54 11.51 -0.39 -9.01
C GLY A 54 10.38 0.10 -9.91
N TYR A 55 9.37 -0.74 -10.16
CA TYR A 55 8.20 -0.40 -10.97
C TYR A 55 7.01 -0.09 -10.07
N LEU A 56 7.05 1.09 -9.46
CA LEU A 56 5.94 1.68 -8.70
C LEU A 56 4.72 1.95 -9.60
N PRO A 57 3.54 2.22 -9.01
CA PRO A 57 2.44 2.80 -9.78
C PRO A 57 2.90 4.08 -10.47
N PHE A 58 2.28 4.42 -11.60
CA PHE A 58 2.66 5.63 -12.34
C PHE A 58 1.45 6.44 -12.79
N VAL A 59 1.65 7.75 -12.88
CA VAL A 59 0.67 8.70 -13.38
C VAL A 59 0.67 8.62 -14.90
N PHE A 60 -0.47 8.20 -15.46
CA PHE A 60 -0.69 8.03 -16.90
C PHE A 60 -1.49 9.17 -17.53
N GLN A 61 -1.75 10.25 -16.79
CA GLN A 61 -2.41 11.48 -17.26
C GLN A 61 -1.52 12.70 -17.00
N ALA A 62 -1.46 13.62 -17.95
CA ALA A 62 -0.68 14.86 -17.82
C ALA A 62 -1.20 15.73 -16.63
N PRO A 63 -0.33 16.53 -15.98
CA PRO A 63 1.10 16.71 -16.27
C PRO A 63 1.95 15.54 -15.76
N PHE A 64 2.92 15.13 -16.59
CA PHE A 64 3.91 14.13 -16.22
C PHE A 64 5.05 14.80 -15.46
N GLU A 65 5.37 14.26 -14.29
CA GLU A 65 6.33 14.87 -13.36
C GLU A 65 7.39 13.85 -12.93
N PRO A 66 8.57 14.32 -12.48
CA PRO A 66 9.59 13.44 -11.91
C PRO A 66 9.01 12.51 -10.85
N PHE A 67 9.49 11.26 -10.85
CA PHE A 67 9.12 10.15 -9.95
C PHE A 67 7.73 9.56 -10.15
N TYR A 68 6.77 10.33 -10.65
CA TYR A 68 5.42 9.87 -10.96
C TYR A 68 5.30 9.22 -12.33
N SER A 69 6.21 9.51 -13.26
CA SER A 69 6.19 8.98 -14.62
C SER A 69 7.57 8.43 -15.01
N PRO A 70 7.69 7.11 -15.36
CA PRO A 70 8.98 6.47 -15.67
C PRO A 70 9.76 7.09 -16.84
N ASP A 71 9.11 7.85 -17.72
CA ASP A 71 9.74 8.50 -18.86
C ASP A 71 10.22 9.93 -18.56
N VAL A 72 9.75 10.54 -17.47
CA VAL A 72 10.24 11.85 -17.02
C VAL A 72 11.44 11.65 -16.11
N ARG A 73 11.25 10.94 -14.98
CA ARG A 73 12.34 10.56 -14.08
C ARG A 73 11.90 9.42 -13.18
N GLN A 74 12.25 8.17 -13.49
CA GLN A 74 11.87 7.02 -12.66
C GLN A 74 12.62 7.05 -11.32
N LEU A 75 11.92 6.90 -10.19
CA LEU A 75 12.53 6.95 -8.85
C LEU A 75 13.64 5.90 -8.69
N TRP A 76 13.28 4.63 -8.90
CA TRP A 76 14.21 3.49 -8.85
C TRP A 76 14.25 2.82 -10.22
N ARG A 77 15.44 2.67 -10.80
CA ARG A 77 15.62 2.08 -12.13
C ARG A 77 16.63 0.95 -12.10
N LEU A 78 16.19 -0.28 -12.38
CA LEU A 78 17.09 -1.41 -12.62
C LEU A 78 17.99 -1.16 -13.83
N THR A 79 19.29 -1.35 -13.64
CA THR A 79 20.30 -1.22 -14.71
C THR A 79 20.27 -2.37 -15.70
N SER A 80 19.71 -3.53 -15.31
CA SER A 80 19.53 -4.72 -16.15
C SER A 80 18.45 -4.56 -17.24
N GLY A 81 17.62 -3.52 -17.14
CA GLY A 81 16.59 -3.23 -18.14
C GLY A 81 17.13 -2.57 -19.41
N ARG A 82 16.24 -2.21 -20.33
CA ARG A 82 16.60 -1.40 -21.51
C ARG A 82 17.34 -0.12 -21.09
N LYS A 83 18.39 0.23 -21.85
CA LYS A 83 19.14 1.48 -21.66
C LYS A 83 18.18 2.67 -21.71
N LYS A 84 18.24 3.52 -20.69
CA LYS A 84 17.48 4.77 -20.56
C LYS A 84 18.44 5.95 -20.57
N ASP A 85 17.94 7.13 -20.91
CA ASP A 85 18.66 8.38 -20.72
C ASP A 85 18.97 8.57 -19.22
N PRO A 86 20.24 8.74 -18.81
CA PRO A 86 20.62 9.00 -17.42
C PRO A 86 19.84 10.15 -16.76
N ALA A 87 19.41 11.17 -17.52
CA ALA A 87 18.62 12.27 -16.99
C ALA A 87 17.23 11.83 -16.48
N THR A 88 16.72 10.69 -16.98
CA THR A 88 15.43 10.11 -16.58
C THR A 88 15.54 9.15 -15.41
N ILE A 89 16.69 9.07 -14.74
CA ILE A 89 16.94 8.16 -13.63
C ILE A 89 17.06 8.94 -12.32
N GLY A 90 16.25 8.58 -11.33
CA GLY A 90 16.37 9.07 -9.95
C GLY A 90 17.52 8.38 -9.23
N ILE A 91 17.41 7.06 -9.08
CA ILE A 91 18.37 6.18 -8.43
C ILE A 91 18.54 4.93 -9.30
N SER A 92 19.78 4.67 -9.74
CA SER A 92 20.15 3.43 -10.42
C SER A 92 20.17 2.28 -9.42
N ILE A 93 19.58 1.14 -9.77
CA ILE A 93 19.51 -0.08 -8.97
C ILE A 93 20.35 -1.15 -9.69
N GLU A 94 21.47 -1.52 -9.09
CA GLU A 94 22.46 -2.44 -9.66
C GLU A 94 22.25 -3.87 -9.18
N GLN A 95 21.66 -4.03 -7.99
CA GLN A 95 21.30 -5.35 -7.46
C GLN A 95 19.97 -5.86 -8.07
N PRO A 96 19.64 -7.16 -7.89
CA PRO A 96 18.43 -7.75 -8.47
C PRO A 96 17.11 -7.09 -8.06
N THR A 97 17.06 -6.44 -6.89
CA THR A 97 15.89 -5.72 -6.38
C THR A 97 16.31 -4.40 -5.74
N VAL A 98 15.36 -3.47 -5.62
CA VAL A 98 15.54 -2.20 -4.89
C VAL A 98 16.04 -2.48 -3.47
N LEU A 99 15.40 -3.41 -2.77
CA LEU A 99 15.73 -3.78 -1.39
C LEU A 99 17.18 -4.28 -1.26
N ARG A 100 17.61 -5.18 -2.15
CA ARG A 100 18.99 -5.69 -2.13
C ARG A 100 20.01 -4.61 -2.50
N ASP A 101 19.63 -3.65 -3.32
CA ASP A 101 20.48 -2.52 -3.68
C ASP A 101 20.71 -1.57 -2.49
N TYR A 102 19.66 -1.28 -1.71
CA TYR A 102 19.81 -0.50 -0.48
C TYR A 102 20.64 -1.25 0.58
N SER A 103 20.42 -2.55 0.75
CA SER A 103 21.24 -3.40 1.64
C SER A 103 22.73 -3.35 1.24
N ALA A 104 23.04 -3.50 -0.06
CA ALA A 104 24.40 -3.39 -0.58
C ALA A 104 25.04 -1.99 -0.40
N ARG A 105 24.23 -0.93 -0.27
CA ARG A 105 24.66 0.45 0.05
C ARG A 105 24.83 0.70 1.55
N GLY A 106 24.70 -0.33 2.38
CA GLY A 106 24.83 -0.25 3.83
C GLY A 106 23.62 0.39 4.51
N PHE A 107 22.43 0.27 3.95
CA PHE A 107 21.19 0.57 4.68
C PHE A 107 20.68 -0.71 5.34
N LYS A 108 20.13 -0.59 6.56
CA LYS A 108 19.29 -1.62 7.14
C LYS A 108 17.96 -1.68 6.40
N VAL A 109 17.59 -2.84 5.85
CA VAL A 109 16.35 -3.02 5.10
C VAL A 109 15.34 -3.80 5.93
N ALA A 110 14.40 -3.07 6.56
CA ALA A 110 13.39 -3.62 7.45
C ALA A 110 11.99 -3.55 6.83
N GLY A 111 11.19 -4.61 7.00
CA GLY A 111 9.83 -4.69 6.47
C GLY A 111 8.80 -5.10 7.51
N PHE A 112 7.61 -4.52 7.43
CA PHE A 112 6.49 -4.81 8.30
C PHE A 112 5.25 -5.12 7.46
N GLY A 113 4.81 -6.38 7.44
CA GLY A 113 3.71 -6.87 6.62
C GLY A 113 2.40 -7.00 7.40
N GLY A 114 1.31 -6.47 6.85
CA GLY A 114 -0.02 -6.56 7.46
C GLY A 114 -0.92 -7.67 6.89
N VAL A 115 -0.51 -8.35 5.80
CA VAL A 115 -1.34 -9.35 5.11
C VAL A 115 -0.61 -10.66 4.82
N ARG A 116 -1.37 -11.75 4.66
CA ARG A 116 -0.87 -13.13 4.49
C ARG A 116 0.13 -13.32 3.35
N TRP A 117 0.07 -12.51 2.29
CA TRP A 117 0.94 -12.68 1.12
C TRP A 117 2.43 -12.52 1.48
N PHE A 118 2.75 -11.76 2.52
CA PHE A 118 4.11 -11.60 3.01
C PHE A 118 4.69 -12.85 3.70
N ARG A 119 3.91 -13.92 3.89
CA ARG A 119 4.48 -15.25 4.21
C ARG A 119 5.33 -15.80 3.07
N HIS A 120 5.05 -15.36 1.84
CA HIS A 120 5.76 -15.83 0.67
C HIS A 120 7.17 -15.21 0.63
N THR A 121 8.19 -16.05 0.55
CA THR A 121 9.61 -15.62 0.59
C THR A 121 10.01 -14.74 -0.59
N ALA A 122 9.26 -14.76 -1.69
CA ALA A 122 9.45 -13.81 -2.79
C ALA A 122 9.19 -12.35 -2.37
N LEU A 123 8.44 -12.10 -1.28
CA LEU A 123 8.25 -10.78 -0.71
C LEU A 123 9.13 -10.59 0.54
N SER A 124 8.84 -11.34 1.61
CA SER A 124 9.53 -11.15 2.91
C SER A 124 11.00 -11.54 2.89
N GLY A 125 11.39 -12.49 2.04
CA GLY A 125 12.78 -12.92 1.90
C GLY A 125 13.70 -11.92 1.21
N LEU A 126 13.19 -10.75 0.80
CA LEU A 126 13.98 -9.67 0.22
C LEU A 126 14.54 -8.70 1.27
N PHE A 127 14.03 -8.75 2.50
CA PHE A 127 14.42 -7.87 3.61
C PHE A 127 15.54 -8.50 4.43
N ASP A 128 16.29 -7.66 5.15
CA ASP A 128 17.27 -8.13 6.14
C ASP A 128 16.55 -8.56 7.42
N GLU A 129 15.45 -7.86 7.75
CA GLU A 129 14.56 -8.13 8.87
C GLU A 129 13.11 -7.93 8.42
N PHE A 130 12.23 -8.90 8.70
CA PHE A 130 10.82 -8.81 8.31
C PHE A 130 9.91 -9.26 9.45
N HIS A 131 8.94 -8.41 9.80
CA HIS A 131 7.94 -8.68 10.83
C HIS A 131 6.56 -8.82 10.20
N LEU A 132 5.86 -9.91 10.48
CA LEU A 132 4.54 -10.19 9.91
C LEU A 132 3.46 -10.10 10.99
N PHE A 133 2.45 -9.28 10.74
CA PHE A 133 1.31 -9.03 11.61
C PHE A 133 0.04 -9.35 10.85
N SER A 134 -0.41 -10.61 10.90
CA SER A 134 -1.52 -11.08 10.07
C SER A 134 -2.13 -12.39 10.60
N GLU A 135 -2.27 -12.54 11.91
CA GLU A 135 -2.67 -13.80 12.56
C GLU A 135 -4.08 -14.24 12.13
N ASN A 136 -5.07 -13.36 12.27
CA ASN A 136 -6.46 -13.62 11.87
C ASN A 136 -6.61 -13.67 10.35
N ASP A 137 -5.83 -12.84 9.66
CA ASP A 137 -5.75 -12.88 8.20
C ASP A 137 -5.27 -14.24 7.68
N PHE A 138 -4.62 -15.11 8.48
CA PHE A 138 -4.31 -16.47 8.05
C PHE A 138 -5.53 -17.38 7.97
N ASN A 139 -6.50 -17.18 8.87
CA ASN A 139 -7.74 -17.95 8.88
C ASN A 139 -8.69 -17.42 7.81
N SER A 140 -8.95 -16.12 7.85
CA SER A 140 -9.93 -15.47 6.98
C SER A 140 -9.61 -13.98 6.90
N VAL A 141 -9.55 -13.45 5.67
CA VAL A 141 -9.40 -12.02 5.45
C VAL A 141 -10.65 -11.22 5.88
N PHE A 142 -11.72 -11.88 6.30
CA PHE A 142 -12.98 -11.24 6.69
C PHE A 142 -13.19 -11.19 8.19
N ASP A 143 -12.32 -11.85 8.95
CA ASP A 143 -12.42 -11.88 10.39
C ASP A 143 -11.85 -10.56 10.93
N GLY A 144 -12.51 -10.01 11.95
CA GLY A 144 -12.03 -8.81 12.63
C GLY A 144 -10.63 -9.03 13.20
N ARG A 145 -9.86 -7.96 13.30
CA ARG A 145 -8.45 -8.01 13.68
C ARG A 145 -8.22 -7.22 14.95
N HIS A 146 -7.24 -7.64 15.73
CA HIS A 146 -6.84 -6.92 16.93
C HIS A 146 -5.79 -5.86 16.60
N ARG A 147 -5.71 -4.79 17.43
CA ARG A 147 -4.71 -3.71 17.26
C ARG A 147 -3.29 -4.22 17.03
N HIS A 148 -2.88 -5.28 17.73
CA HIS A 148 -1.51 -5.80 17.64
C HIS A 148 -1.18 -6.43 16.28
N GLU A 149 -2.17 -6.71 15.45
CA GLU A 149 -2.02 -7.27 14.12
C GLU A 149 -1.80 -6.21 13.04
N PHE A 150 -1.74 -4.92 13.38
CA PHE A 150 -1.51 -3.86 12.40
C PHE A 150 -0.12 -3.26 12.59
N PRO A 151 0.75 -3.25 11.55
CA PRO A 151 2.08 -2.63 11.65
C PRO A 151 2.06 -1.20 12.16
N LEU A 152 1.11 -0.39 11.70
CA LEU A 152 0.97 1.01 12.10
C LEU A 152 0.43 1.19 13.53
N SER A 153 -0.06 0.14 14.17
CA SER A 153 -0.36 0.14 15.62
C SER A 153 0.84 -0.30 16.47
N ARG A 154 1.99 -0.62 15.83
CA ARG A 154 3.24 -1.10 16.45
C ARG A 154 4.39 -0.14 16.17
N ILE A 155 4.12 1.17 16.21
CA ILE A 155 5.07 2.22 15.81
C ILE A 155 6.38 2.11 16.60
N ASP A 156 6.34 1.80 17.89
CA ASP A 156 7.55 1.71 18.70
C ASP A 156 8.44 0.52 18.25
N ASP A 157 7.85 -0.60 17.84
CA ASP A 157 8.59 -1.74 17.27
C ASP A 157 9.18 -1.35 15.90
N VAL A 158 8.40 -0.62 15.09
CA VAL A 158 8.83 -0.10 13.78
C VAL A 158 10.03 0.82 13.91
N ILE A 159 9.99 1.78 14.85
CA ILE A 159 11.09 2.71 15.11
C ILE A 159 12.31 1.96 15.65
N SER A 160 12.11 1.06 16.61
CA SER A 160 13.21 0.29 17.22
C SER A 160 13.98 -0.54 16.18
N ALA A 161 13.30 -1.03 15.15
CA ALA A 161 13.95 -1.80 14.09
C ALA A 161 14.91 -0.97 13.22
N VAL A 162 14.81 0.36 13.21
CA VAL A 162 15.65 1.22 12.35
C VAL A 162 16.40 2.32 13.12
N GLU A 163 16.31 2.32 14.45
CA GLU A 163 16.95 3.31 15.30
C GLU A 163 18.48 3.26 15.18
N GLY A 164 19.11 4.42 15.03
CA GLY A 164 20.57 4.54 14.89
C GLY A 164 21.13 4.10 13.54
N GLU A 165 20.30 3.60 12.63
CA GLU A 165 20.72 3.06 11.33
C GLU A 165 20.37 4.01 10.17
N ARG A 166 21.09 3.88 9.06
CA ARG A 166 20.57 4.32 7.76
C ARG A 166 19.60 3.25 7.28
N PHE A 167 18.38 3.61 6.91
CA PHE A 167 17.34 2.60 6.68
C PHE A 167 16.58 2.72 5.37
N PHE A 168 16.14 1.56 4.89
CA PHE A 168 14.97 1.41 4.03
C PHE A 168 13.89 0.70 4.85
N LEU A 169 12.83 1.43 5.19
CA LEU A 169 11.71 0.94 5.98
C LEU A 169 10.50 0.76 5.07
N PHE A 170 10.03 -0.48 4.96
CA PHE A 170 8.80 -0.83 4.26
C PHE A 170 7.67 -1.16 5.24
N ILE A 171 6.47 -0.65 4.98
CA ILE A 171 5.26 -0.97 5.73
C ILE A 171 4.12 -1.28 4.77
N ASN A 172 3.50 -2.45 4.92
CA ASN A 172 2.21 -2.77 4.31
C ASN A 172 1.11 -2.58 5.37
N SER A 173 0.30 -1.54 5.17
CA SER A 173 -0.85 -1.20 5.99
C SER A 173 -2.06 -1.97 5.48
N ALA A 174 -2.60 -2.85 6.33
CA ALA A 174 -3.69 -3.73 5.96
C ALA A 174 -5.07 -3.16 6.30
N GLU A 175 -5.13 -2.01 6.97
CA GLU A 175 -6.37 -1.43 7.48
C GLU A 175 -7.41 -1.18 6.39
N THR A 176 -6.99 -0.74 5.20
CA THR A 176 -7.90 -0.48 4.07
C THR A 176 -8.33 -1.74 3.33
N HIS A 177 -7.76 -2.90 3.64
CA HIS A 177 -8.25 -4.17 3.18
C HIS A 177 -9.44 -4.58 4.05
N VAL A 178 -10.42 -5.25 3.45
CA VAL A 178 -11.51 -5.91 4.18
C VAL A 178 -10.95 -6.73 5.36
N PRO A 179 -11.60 -6.69 6.54
CA PRO A 179 -12.91 -6.11 6.82
C PRO A 179 -12.91 -4.61 7.15
N TYR A 180 -11.89 -3.86 6.73
CA TYR A 180 -11.72 -2.41 6.98
C TYR A 180 -11.59 -2.09 8.46
N ASP A 181 -10.75 -2.87 9.13
CA ASP A 181 -10.51 -2.79 10.57
C ASP A 181 -9.17 -2.12 10.83
N PHE A 182 -9.08 -1.38 11.93
CA PHE A 182 -7.87 -0.70 12.39
C PHE A 182 -7.58 -0.99 13.87
N GLY A 183 -8.20 -2.06 14.39
CA GLY A 183 -7.94 -2.68 15.68
C GLY A 183 -9.01 -2.42 16.74
N ASP A 184 -10.06 -1.67 16.41
CA ASP A 184 -11.20 -1.43 17.29
C ASP A 184 -12.35 -2.42 17.05
N GLY A 185 -12.11 -3.39 16.16
CA GLY A 185 -13.10 -4.34 15.68
C GLY A 185 -13.90 -3.74 14.54
N VAL A 186 -14.29 -4.61 13.60
CA VAL A 186 -15.18 -4.26 12.49
C VAL A 186 -16.44 -3.57 13.03
N LEU A 187 -16.73 -2.39 12.48
CA LEU A 187 -17.92 -1.54 12.66
C LEU A 187 -19.22 -2.34 12.94
N PRO A 188 -20.20 -1.76 13.69
CA PRO A 188 -21.26 -2.45 14.47
C PRO A 188 -22.04 -3.55 13.75
N SER A 189 -22.79 -4.39 14.49
CA SER A 189 -23.46 -5.62 14.02
C SER A 189 -24.20 -5.56 12.66
N ALA A 190 -24.70 -4.39 12.23
CA ALA A 190 -25.25 -4.18 10.88
C ALA A 190 -24.19 -4.32 9.76
N GLY A 191 -22.98 -3.82 9.97
CA GLY A 191 -21.86 -3.91 9.03
C GLY A 191 -21.35 -5.34 8.82
N ARG A 192 -21.40 -6.17 9.88
CA ARG A 192 -20.99 -7.58 9.80
C ARG A 192 -21.76 -8.34 8.72
N ARG A 193 -23.07 -8.13 8.62
CA ARG A 193 -23.91 -8.78 7.59
C ARG A 193 -23.53 -8.34 6.18
N VAL A 194 -23.15 -7.08 6.00
CA VAL A 194 -22.70 -6.56 4.71
C VAL A 194 -21.36 -7.19 4.30
N ILE A 195 -20.42 -7.31 5.24
CA ILE A 195 -19.13 -8.00 5.00
C ILE A 195 -19.35 -9.49 4.68
N GLU A 196 -20.27 -10.18 5.35
CA GLU A 196 -20.61 -11.56 5.06
C GLU A 196 -21.21 -11.72 3.65
N LYS A 197 -22.12 -10.84 3.23
CA LYS A 197 -22.62 -10.80 1.84
C LYS A 197 -21.48 -10.55 0.85
N TYR A 198 -20.59 -9.60 1.17
CA TYR A 198 -19.47 -9.21 0.30
C TYR A 198 -18.50 -10.38 0.10
N ARG A 199 -18.18 -11.10 1.18
CA ARG A 199 -17.39 -12.34 1.14
C ARG A 199 -17.92 -13.35 0.15
N ASP A 200 -19.22 -13.58 0.18
CA ASP A 200 -19.83 -14.62 -0.63
C ASP A 200 -19.76 -14.27 -2.13
N LEU A 201 -19.74 -12.97 -2.47
CA LEU A 201 -19.60 -12.46 -3.85
C LEU A 201 -18.16 -12.22 -4.33
N TRP A 202 -17.15 -12.15 -3.45
CA TRP A 202 -15.78 -11.80 -3.85
C TRP A 202 -15.26 -12.64 -5.02
N GLY A 203 -14.76 -11.94 -6.05
CA GLY A 203 -14.29 -12.48 -7.33
C GLY A 203 -15.37 -12.41 -8.42
N PHE A 204 -15.10 -13.03 -9.57
CA PHE A 204 -16.09 -13.11 -10.66
C PHE A 204 -17.06 -14.28 -10.46
N LYS A 205 -18.00 -14.17 -9.52
CA LYS A 205 -19.05 -15.17 -9.30
C LYS A 205 -20.35 -14.81 -10.03
N GLY A 206 -20.26 -14.64 -11.35
CA GLY A 206 -21.37 -14.20 -12.21
C GLY A 206 -22.66 -15.05 -12.08
N SER A 207 -22.53 -16.34 -11.76
CA SER A 207 -23.65 -17.27 -11.55
C SER A 207 -24.36 -17.11 -10.20
N GLN A 208 -23.82 -16.31 -9.28
CA GLN A 208 -24.37 -16.07 -7.94
C GLN A 208 -24.92 -14.66 -7.76
N LEU A 209 -24.70 -13.75 -8.72
CA LEU A 209 -25.17 -12.36 -8.66
C LEU A 209 -26.69 -12.25 -8.46
N SER A 210 -27.48 -13.17 -9.03
CA SER A 210 -28.94 -13.17 -8.85
C SER A 210 -29.41 -13.57 -7.44
N ARG A 211 -28.50 -14.01 -6.56
CA ARG A 211 -28.81 -14.49 -5.20
C ARG A 211 -28.59 -13.43 -4.12
N PHE A 212 -27.88 -12.35 -4.44
CA PHE A 212 -27.51 -11.32 -3.48
C PHE A 212 -27.95 -9.96 -3.99
N ASP A 213 -28.87 -9.34 -3.26
CA ASP A 213 -29.29 -7.97 -3.48
C ASP A 213 -28.53 -7.06 -2.50
N PHE A 214 -27.77 -6.12 -3.05
CA PHE A 214 -27.08 -5.07 -2.32
C PHE A 214 -27.83 -3.76 -2.54
N ASP A 215 -28.37 -3.19 -1.47
CA ASP A 215 -28.96 -1.87 -1.57
C ASP A 215 -27.89 -0.76 -1.56
N GLN A 216 -28.29 0.46 -1.91
CA GLN A 216 -27.38 1.60 -1.96
C GLN A 216 -26.73 1.91 -0.60
N THR A 217 -27.39 1.58 0.52
CA THR A 217 -26.86 1.77 1.87
C THR A 217 -25.73 0.78 2.15
N GLU A 218 -25.89 -0.48 1.77
CA GLU A 218 -24.86 -1.52 1.89
C GLU A 218 -23.62 -1.23 1.02
N LEU A 219 -23.84 -0.80 -0.23
CA LEU A 219 -22.74 -0.36 -1.12
C LEU A 219 -22.00 0.86 -0.55
N SER A 220 -22.75 1.82 -0.01
CA SER A 220 -22.18 3.01 0.62
C SER A 220 -21.41 2.66 1.90
N PHE A 221 -21.85 1.64 2.63
CA PHE A 221 -21.15 1.13 3.80
C PHE A 221 -19.78 0.56 3.44
N LEU A 222 -19.65 -0.29 2.41
CA LEU A 222 -18.35 -0.90 2.03
C LEU A 222 -17.29 0.17 1.74
N HIS A 223 -17.62 1.12 0.87
CA HIS A 223 -16.70 2.20 0.54
C HIS A 223 -16.49 3.15 1.74
N GLY A 224 -17.53 3.44 2.52
CA GLY A 224 -17.41 4.26 3.73
C GLY A 224 -16.50 3.65 4.80
N ALA A 225 -16.52 2.32 4.95
CA ALA A 225 -15.64 1.60 5.87
C ALA A 225 -14.18 1.69 5.43
N GLN A 226 -13.90 1.52 4.14
CA GLN A 226 -12.54 1.71 3.60
C GLN A 226 -12.04 3.16 3.79
N VAL A 227 -12.93 4.16 3.64
CA VAL A 227 -12.61 5.57 3.93
C VAL A 227 -12.23 5.75 5.40
N ALA A 228 -13.03 5.25 6.34
CA ALA A 228 -12.74 5.36 7.77
C ALA A 228 -11.42 4.68 8.16
N ALA A 229 -11.13 3.53 7.54
CA ALA A 229 -9.85 2.85 7.75
C ALA A 229 -8.66 3.68 7.25
N LEU A 230 -8.76 4.33 6.09
CA LEU A 230 -7.72 5.23 5.59
C LEU A 230 -7.52 6.45 6.50
N GLU A 231 -8.58 7.02 7.06
CA GLU A 231 -8.49 8.12 8.04
C GLU A 231 -7.76 7.67 9.33
N ALA A 232 -8.00 6.44 9.78
CA ALA A 232 -7.25 5.87 10.91
C ALA A 232 -5.77 5.66 10.58
N VAL A 233 -5.46 5.21 9.35
CA VAL A 233 -4.08 5.09 8.85
C VAL A 233 -3.37 6.44 8.81
N ASP A 234 -4.05 7.50 8.35
CA ASP A 234 -3.49 8.85 8.29
C ASP A 234 -2.99 9.32 9.66
N VAL A 235 -3.78 9.12 10.72
CA VAL A 235 -3.40 9.48 12.10
C VAL A 235 -2.11 8.76 12.51
N LYS A 236 -2.05 7.44 12.31
CA LYS A 236 -0.89 6.61 12.68
C LYS A 236 0.35 6.95 11.86
N LEU A 237 0.19 7.25 10.56
CA LEU A 237 1.27 7.70 9.70
C LEU A 237 1.82 9.06 10.14
N GLY A 238 0.96 9.98 10.57
CA GLY A 238 1.38 11.25 11.18
C GLY A 238 2.29 11.04 12.40
N GLU A 239 1.89 10.14 13.30
CA GLU A 239 2.69 9.78 14.46
C GLU A 239 4.04 9.16 14.05
N LEU A 240 4.04 8.16 13.18
CA LEU A 240 5.26 7.51 12.70
C LEU A 240 6.22 8.52 12.06
N LEU A 241 5.71 9.36 11.16
CA LEU A 241 6.49 10.38 10.46
C LEU A 241 7.13 11.39 11.41
N SER A 242 6.47 11.70 12.54
CA SER A 242 7.01 12.60 13.56
C SER A 242 8.22 12.02 14.32
N LYS A 243 8.34 10.69 14.38
CA LYS A 243 9.42 9.98 15.08
C LYS A 243 10.60 9.61 14.16
N LEU A 244 10.39 9.55 12.84
CA LEU A 244 11.44 9.17 11.89
C LEU A 244 12.43 10.31 11.61
N PRO A 245 13.76 10.04 11.57
CA PRO A 245 14.77 11.06 11.32
C PRO A 245 14.74 11.56 9.86
N ARG A 246 15.28 12.76 9.65
CA ARG A 246 15.46 13.40 8.34
C ARG A 246 16.95 13.41 7.94
N PRO A 247 17.31 13.47 6.65
CA PRO A 247 16.41 13.56 5.48
C PRO A 247 15.74 12.22 5.14
N LEU A 248 14.48 12.28 4.72
CA LEU A 248 13.63 11.11 4.47
C LEU A 248 12.98 11.17 3.09
N LEU A 249 13.17 10.14 2.27
CA LEU A 249 12.37 9.87 1.07
C LEU A 249 11.11 9.13 1.50
N VAL A 250 9.94 9.69 1.20
CA VAL A 250 8.64 9.09 1.53
C VAL A 250 7.94 8.67 0.23
N VAL A 251 7.53 7.41 0.18
CA VAL A 251 6.67 6.84 -0.86
C VAL A 251 5.44 6.27 -0.17
N ILE A 252 4.25 6.77 -0.51
CA ILE A 252 2.96 6.24 -0.03
C ILE A 252 2.13 5.89 -1.25
N THR A 253 1.63 4.67 -1.34
CA THR A 253 0.82 4.25 -2.48
C THR A 253 -0.16 3.14 -2.15
N GLY A 254 -1.27 3.03 -2.88
CA GLY A 254 -2.06 1.79 -2.88
C GLY A 254 -1.32 0.71 -3.68
N ASP A 255 -1.36 -0.54 -3.23
CA ASP A 255 -0.79 -1.64 -4.00
C ASP A 255 -1.72 -2.07 -5.14
N HIS A 256 -3.02 -2.15 -4.84
CA HIS A 256 -4.15 -2.25 -5.75
C HIS A 256 -5.39 -1.65 -5.07
N GLY A 257 -6.52 -1.64 -5.77
CA GLY A 257 -7.84 -1.34 -5.21
C GLY A 257 -8.78 -2.55 -5.28
N GLU A 258 -10.08 -2.31 -5.17
CA GLU A 258 -11.14 -3.32 -5.26
C GLU A 258 -12.45 -2.76 -5.81
N CYS A 259 -13.29 -3.67 -6.30
CA CYS A 259 -14.66 -3.38 -6.69
C CYS A 259 -15.64 -3.70 -5.56
N PHE A 260 -16.61 -2.82 -5.35
CA PHE A 260 -17.74 -2.98 -4.45
C PHE A 260 -19.04 -3.30 -5.22
N GLY A 261 -18.94 -3.87 -6.42
CA GLY A 261 -20.09 -4.15 -7.30
C GLY A 261 -20.07 -3.37 -8.62
N GLU A 262 -19.10 -2.47 -8.83
CA GLU A 262 -18.93 -1.79 -10.12
C GLU A 262 -18.77 -2.81 -11.25
N ASP A 263 -19.49 -2.61 -12.36
CA ASP A 263 -19.50 -3.49 -13.53
C ASP A 263 -19.75 -4.98 -13.19
N MET A 264 -20.55 -5.22 -12.13
CA MET A 264 -20.86 -6.55 -11.58
C MET A 264 -19.63 -7.28 -11.00
N ALA A 265 -18.53 -6.57 -10.75
CA ALA A 265 -17.30 -7.11 -10.20
C ALA A 265 -17.21 -6.83 -8.69
N TRP A 266 -16.63 -7.78 -7.95
CA TRP A 266 -16.53 -7.74 -6.49
C TRP A 266 -15.13 -8.15 -6.06
N GLY A 267 -14.50 -7.39 -5.17
CA GLY A 267 -13.12 -7.62 -4.76
C GLY A 267 -12.11 -7.25 -5.83
N HIS A 268 -11.03 -8.01 -5.93
CA HIS A 268 -9.89 -7.72 -6.78
C HIS A 268 -9.27 -9.01 -7.35
N GLY A 269 -8.10 -8.91 -7.99
CA GLY A 269 -7.43 -10.02 -8.68
C GLY A 269 -7.71 -10.05 -10.19
N PHE A 270 -8.22 -8.96 -10.75
CA PHE A 270 -8.62 -8.85 -12.15
C PHE A 270 -8.43 -7.43 -12.71
N PRO A 271 -8.31 -7.27 -14.05
CA PRO A 271 -8.04 -5.97 -14.66
C PRO A 271 -9.31 -5.10 -14.68
N HIS A 272 -9.50 -4.28 -13.65
CA HIS A 272 -10.60 -3.31 -13.56
C HIS A 272 -10.08 -1.97 -13.06
N ALA A 273 -10.67 -0.86 -13.51
CA ALA A 273 -10.22 0.48 -13.14
C ALA A 273 -10.17 0.68 -11.62
N LYS A 274 -11.20 0.23 -10.88
CA LYS A 274 -11.21 0.31 -9.41
C LYS A 274 -10.15 -0.55 -8.73
N VAL A 275 -9.62 -1.56 -9.41
CA VAL A 275 -8.52 -2.41 -8.91
C VAL A 275 -7.15 -1.80 -9.27
N THR A 276 -7.04 -1.14 -10.42
CA THR A 276 -5.74 -0.65 -10.92
C THR A 276 -5.47 0.82 -10.61
N GLU A 277 -6.50 1.62 -10.29
CA GLU A 277 -6.38 3.04 -9.97
C GLU A 277 -6.14 3.26 -8.47
N VAL A 278 -4.90 3.60 -8.13
CA VAL A 278 -4.41 3.72 -6.75
C VAL A 278 -3.89 5.12 -6.45
N PRO A 279 -3.87 5.54 -5.15
CA PRO A 279 -3.16 6.74 -4.73
C PRO A 279 -1.64 6.53 -4.84
N LEU A 280 -0.91 7.58 -5.21
CA LEU A 280 0.55 7.62 -5.18
C LEU A 280 1.05 9.01 -4.75
N LEU A 281 1.93 9.04 -3.76
CA LEU A 281 2.66 10.20 -3.30
C LEU A 281 4.14 9.83 -3.15
N ILE A 282 5.01 10.63 -3.74
CA ILE A 282 6.47 10.55 -3.62
C ILE A 282 6.98 11.94 -3.27
N THR A 283 7.68 12.07 -2.15
CA THR A 283 8.24 13.34 -1.68
C THR A 283 9.53 13.14 -0.88
N THR A 284 10.28 14.21 -0.65
CA THR A 284 11.37 14.21 0.34
C THR A 284 11.02 15.17 1.47
N LEU A 285 11.31 14.74 2.69
CA LEU A 285 11.25 15.56 3.88
C LEU A 285 12.68 15.91 4.26
N GLU A 286 13.04 17.16 3.98
CA GLU A 286 14.29 17.75 4.45
C GLU A 286 14.15 18.18 5.93
N SER A 287 15.25 18.60 6.53
CA SER A 287 15.39 19.00 7.96
C SER A 287 14.17 19.68 8.58
#